data_AF-A0AAE9Y6R4-F1
#
_entry.id   AF-A0AAE9Y6R4-F1
#
_cell.length_a   1.000
_cell.length_b   1.000
_cell.length_c   1.000
_cell.angle_alpha   90.00
_cell.angle_beta   90.00
_cell.angle_gamma   90.00
#
_symmetry.space_group_name_H-M   'P 1'
#
loop_
_entity.id
_entity.type
_entity.pdbx_description
1 polymer ?
#
loop_
_entity_poly.entity_id
_entity_poly.type
_entity_poly.pdbx_seq_one_letter_code
_entity_poly.pdbx_strand_id
1 'polypeptide(L)'
;MSNIDEQLDPIIDAHLRHLEGGGPAPDLAALPDGLREEAEARVILLEATWGTQVTAPPDDPVARRFGFDRAGGIIAIDGHRVAAIRKAAGYDLAKLLARVTAAGGDIAIGTLFRLEQSDSMPLSQPNASALVAALGTNLSALEAAVDIDLGAIRAFLDSPAFYDLVDSWAAEHQRESDEVRSVVEERVLALQYRAEGVTTDHLTTIVQTILRSLEP
;
A
#
# COMPACT_ATOMS: atom_id res chain seq x y z
N MET A 1 18.38 36.94 -20.51
CA MET A 1 17.95 35.65 -21.07
C MET A 1 16.45 35.58 -20.80
N SER A 2 15.62 35.60 -21.85
CA SER A 2 14.17 35.38 -21.67
C SER A 2 14.00 34.02 -21.03
N ASN A 3 13.34 33.95 -19.88
CA ASN A 3 12.98 32.69 -19.27
C ASN A 3 11.84 32.11 -20.11
N ILE A 4 12.15 31.09 -20.93
CA ILE A 4 11.18 30.44 -21.79
C ILE A 4 10.07 29.81 -20.93
N ASP A 5 10.41 29.34 -19.73
CA ASP A 5 9.44 28.77 -18.78
C ASP A 5 8.38 29.78 -18.34
N GLU A 6 8.77 31.00 -17.95
CA GLU A 6 7.82 32.06 -17.56
C GLU A 6 6.84 32.45 -18.70
N GLN A 7 7.24 32.24 -19.96
CA GLN A 7 6.40 32.53 -21.13
C GLN A 7 5.47 31.36 -21.49
N LEU A 8 5.81 30.14 -21.08
CA LEU A 8 5.03 28.94 -21.33
C LEU A 8 4.00 28.65 -20.24
N ASP A 9 4.25 29.06 -18.99
CA ASP A 9 3.33 28.85 -17.86
C ASP A 9 1.87 29.25 -18.17
N PRO A 10 1.58 30.44 -18.76
CA PRO A 10 0.21 30.83 -19.08
C PRO A 10 -0.47 29.93 -20.12
N ILE A 11 0.32 29.31 -21.00
CA ILE A 11 -0.14 28.43 -22.09
C ILE A 11 -0.46 27.06 -21.52
N ILE A 12 0.41 26.54 -20.65
CA ILE A 12 0.17 25.27 -19.94
C ILE A 12 -1.06 25.40 -19.03
N ASP A 13 -1.19 26.50 -18.29
CA ASP A 13 -2.38 26.77 -17.45
C ASP A 13 -3.68 26.90 -18.26
N ALA A 14 -3.60 27.46 -19.48
CA ALA A 14 -4.74 27.52 -20.38
C ALA A 14 -5.10 26.12 -20.93
N HIS A 15 -4.10 25.31 -21.24
CA HIS A 15 -4.31 23.94 -21.71
C HIS A 15 -4.86 23.02 -20.61
N LEU A 16 -4.37 23.14 -19.37
CA LEU A 16 -4.92 22.45 -18.20
C LEU A 16 -6.40 22.77 -17.99
N ARG A 17 -6.77 24.06 -18.02
CA ARG A 17 -8.17 24.47 -17.95
C ARG A 17 -9.01 23.91 -19.09
N HIS A 18 -8.46 23.78 -20.30
CA HIS A 18 -9.15 23.14 -21.42
C HIS A 18 -9.43 21.65 -21.14
N LEU A 19 -8.42 20.91 -20.64
CA LEU A 19 -8.56 19.49 -20.27
C LEU A 19 -9.54 19.26 -19.12
N GLU A 20 -9.73 20.25 -18.24
CA GLU A 20 -10.76 20.26 -17.19
C GLU A 20 -12.16 20.66 -17.71
N GLY A 21 -12.31 20.99 -19.00
CA GLY A 21 -13.56 21.42 -19.62
C GLY A 21 -13.90 22.91 -19.43
N GLY A 22 -12.95 23.70 -18.91
CA GLY A 22 -13.11 25.11 -18.56
C GLY A 22 -12.92 26.12 -19.69
N GLY A 23 -12.81 25.68 -20.94
CA GLY A 23 -12.64 26.59 -22.09
C GLY A 23 -12.08 25.94 -23.34
N PRO A 24 -11.82 26.73 -24.40
CA PRO A 24 -11.17 26.25 -25.61
C PRO A 24 -9.67 25.98 -25.39
N ALA A 25 -9.09 25.10 -26.22
CA ALA A 25 -7.65 24.86 -26.24
C ALA A 25 -6.89 26.16 -26.57
N PRO A 26 -5.70 26.39 -25.98
CA PRO A 26 -4.87 27.52 -26.35
C PRO A 26 -4.39 27.41 -27.80
N ASP A 27 -4.37 28.55 -28.50
CA ASP A 27 -3.88 28.62 -29.89
C ASP A 27 -2.35 28.67 -29.92
N LEU A 28 -1.72 27.51 -30.13
CA LEU A 28 -0.27 27.39 -30.20
C LEU A 28 0.30 27.98 -31.51
N ALA A 29 -0.50 28.08 -32.58
CA ALA A 29 -0.05 28.60 -33.86
C ALA A 29 0.30 30.10 -33.80
N ALA A 30 -0.29 30.83 -32.84
CA ALA A 30 -0.01 32.24 -32.59
C ALA A 30 1.35 32.51 -31.91
N LEU A 31 2.05 31.47 -31.45
CA LEU A 31 3.33 31.60 -30.75
C LEU A 31 4.51 31.77 -31.72
N PRO A 32 5.61 32.44 -31.29
CA PRO A 32 6.87 32.43 -32.02
C PRO A 32 7.43 31.01 -32.17
N ASP A 33 8.10 30.70 -33.30
CA ASP A 33 8.51 29.33 -33.64
C ASP A 33 9.26 28.59 -32.51
N GLY A 34 10.23 29.24 -31.85
CA GLY A 34 10.99 28.63 -30.74
C GLY A 34 10.20 28.43 -29.43
N LEU A 35 9.10 29.16 -29.24
CA LEU A 35 8.15 28.94 -28.13
C LEU A 35 7.08 27.92 -28.51
N ARG A 36 6.71 27.88 -29.79
CA ARG A 36 5.71 26.95 -30.32
C ARG A 36 6.16 25.50 -30.18
N GLU A 37 7.37 25.18 -30.64
CA GLU A 37 7.90 23.81 -30.57
C GLU A 37 7.96 23.29 -29.12
N GLU A 38 8.41 24.14 -28.19
CA GLU A 38 8.48 23.79 -26.77
C GLU A 38 7.08 23.68 -26.13
N ALA A 39 6.15 24.58 -26.48
CA ALA A 39 4.76 24.50 -26.02
C ALA A 39 4.07 23.23 -26.53
N GLU A 40 4.24 22.89 -27.81
CA GLU A 40 3.70 21.67 -28.42
C GLU A 40 4.24 20.41 -27.74
N ALA A 41 5.55 20.34 -27.50
CA ALA A 41 6.16 19.22 -26.80
C ALA A 41 5.59 19.00 -25.38
N ARG A 42 5.40 20.09 -24.63
CA ARG A 42 4.83 20.05 -23.28
C ARG A 42 3.34 19.69 -23.29
N VAL A 43 2.58 20.24 -24.23
CA VAL A 43 1.15 19.90 -24.42
C VAL A 43 0.99 18.42 -24.75
N ILE A 44 1.78 17.87 -25.67
CA ILE A 44 1.74 16.44 -26.02
C ILE A 44 2.04 15.57 -24.79
N LEU A 45 3.06 15.92 -24.00
CA LEU A 45 3.39 15.19 -22.78
C LEU A 45 2.24 15.26 -21.76
N LEU A 46 1.63 16.43 -21.62
CA LEU A 46 0.55 16.67 -20.68
C LEU A 46 -0.72 15.91 -21.09
N GLU A 47 -1.10 15.90 -22.37
CA GLU A 47 -2.20 15.08 -22.89
C GLU A 47 -1.93 13.57 -22.73
N ALA A 48 -0.70 13.12 -22.96
CA ALA A 48 -0.32 11.71 -22.78
C ALA A 48 -0.41 11.25 -21.31
N THR A 49 -0.20 12.19 -20.37
CA THR A 49 -0.23 11.92 -18.93
C THR A 49 -1.55 12.32 -18.27
N TRP A 50 -2.44 13.03 -18.98
CA TRP A 50 -3.72 13.45 -18.44
C TRP A 50 -4.69 12.27 -18.33
N GLY A 51 -5.27 12.08 -17.15
CA GLY A 51 -6.24 11.00 -16.90
C GLY A 51 -5.63 9.60 -16.85
N THR A 52 -4.33 9.42 -17.07
CA THR A 52 -3.68 8.15 -16.78
C THR A 52 -3.58 7.99 -15.27
N GLN A 53 -4.25 6.96 -14.73
CA GLN A 53 -3.96 6.49 -13.38
C GLN A 53 -2.50 6.02 -13.38
N VAL A 54 -1.62 6.81 -12.75
CA VAL A 54 -0.25 6.38 -12.47
C VAL A 54 -0.35 5.24 -11.46
N THR A 55 -0.43 4.00 -11.95
CA THR A 55 -0.15 2.84 -11.13
C THR A 55 1.34 2.87 -10.79
N ALA A 56 1.65 3.04 -9.50
CA ALA A 56 3.02 2.95 -9.02
C ALA A 56 3.63 1.61 -9.47
N PRO A 57 4.90 1.58 -9.92
CA PRO A 57 5.58 0.33 -10.21
C PRO A 57 5.47 -0.63 -9.02
N PRO A 58 5.24 -1.94 -9.25
CA PRO A 58 4.96 -2.91 -8.18
C PRO A 58 6.10 -3.07 -7.16
N ASP A 59 7.28 -2.51 -7.42
CA ASP A 59 8.46 -2.59 -6.56
C ASP A 59 9.04 -1.22 -6.18
N ASP A 60 8.29 -0.13 -6.32
CA ASP A 60 8.78 1.20 -5.96
C ASP A 60 9.10 1.28 -4.43
N PRO A 61 10.38 1.50 -4.05
CA PRO A 61 10.78 1.57 -2.64
C PRO A 61 10.21 2.79 -1.92
N VAL A 62 9.93 3.88 -2.65
CA VAL A 62 9.26 5.07 -2.13
C VAL A 62 7.80 4.73 -1.87
N ALA A 63 7.13 4.09 -2.83
CA ALA A 63 5.74 3.68 -2.65
C ALA A 63 5.58 2.78 -1.41
N ARG A 64 6.43 1.75 -1.26
CA ARG A 64 6.41 0.86 -0.09
C ARG A 64 6.68 1.57 1.23
N ARG A 65 7.62 2.52 1.25
CA ARG A 65 7.95 3.28 2.46
C ARG A 65 6.75 4.04 3.02
N PHE A 66 5.95 4.61 2.13
CA PHE A 66 4.78 5.42 2.47
C PHE A 66 3.46 4.66 2.40
N GLY A 67 3.48 3.37 2.02
CA GLY A 67 2.30 2.53 1.86
C GLY A 67 1.46 2.83 0.62
N PHE A 68 2.00 3.52 -0.39
CA PHE A 68 1.32 3.84 -1.64
C PHE A 68 1.08 2.62 -2.56
N ASP A 69 1.70 1.48 -2.23
CA ASP A 69 1.49 0.19 -2.87
C ASP A 69 0.11 -0.44 -2.55
N ARG A 70 -0.61 0.08 -1.55
CA ARG A 70 -1.91 -0.46 -1.09
C ARG A 70 -3.04 0.52 -1.40
N ALA A 71 -3.54 0.53 -2.64
CA ALA A 71 -4.53 1.50 -3.10
C ALA A 71 -5.80 1.53 -2.24
N GLY A 72 -6.09 2.68 -1.60
CA GLY A 72 -7.36 2.95 -0.91
C GLY A 72 -7.54 2.21 0.41
N GLY A 73 -6.47 1.62 0.96
CA GLY A 73 -6.53 0.80 2.16
C GLY A 73 -6.77 1.58 3.46
N ILE A 74 -7.49 0.96 4.39
CA ILE A 74 -7.41 1.29 5.81
C ILE A 74 -6.17 0.57 6.36
N ILE A 75 -5.32 1.30 7.07
CA ILE A 75 -4.09 0.78 7.67
C ILE A 75 -4.23 0.82 9.19
N ALA A 76 -3.98 -0.30 9.84
CA ALA A 76 -3.97 -0.40 11.29
C ALA A 76 -2.64 0.14 11.85
N ILE A 77 -2.71 1.19 12.67
CA ILE A 77 -1.54 1.86 13.25
C ILE A 77 -1.47 1.58 14.76
N ASP A 78 -0.28 1.21 15.23
CA ASP A 78 0.09 1.11 16.64
C ASP A 78 0.32 2.50 17.21
N GLY A 79 -0.63 2.94 18.03
CA GLY A 79 -0.59 4.22 18.71
C GLY A 79 0.59 4.41 19.64
N HIS A 80 0.99 3.34 20.33
CA HIS A 80 2.08 3.39 21.29
C HIS A 80 3.43 3.59 20.60
N ARG A 81 3.62 3.00 19.41
CA ARG A 81 4.80 3.29 18.55
C ARG A 81 4.81 4.73 18.07
N VAL A 82 3.68 5.26 17.62
CA VAL A 82 3.53 6.68 17.25
C VAL A 82 3.94 7.57 18.42
N ALA A 83 3.41 7.32 19.61
CA ALA A 83 3.73 8.08 20.82
C ALA A 83 5.21 7.99 21.20
N ALA A 84 5.81 6.80 21.09
CA ALA A 84 7.22 6.58 21.39
C ALA A 84 8.13 7.37 20.43
N ILE A 85 7.89 7.28 19.12
CA ILE A 85 8.68 7.99 18.09
C ILE A 85 8.50 9.51 18.23
N ARG A 86 7.27 9.98 18.45
CA ARG A 86 6.99 11.41 18.69
C ARG A 86 7.78 11.94 19.89
N LYS A 87 7.74 11.23 21.02
CA LYS A 87 8.45 11.62 22.25
C LYS A 87 9.96 11.60 22.04
N ALA A 88 10.50 10.60 21.34
CA ALA A 88 11.92 10.55 21.00
C ALA A 88 12.36 11.72 20.12
N ALA A 89 11.48 12.22 19.25
CA ALA A 89 11.72 13.41 18.43
C ALA A 89 11.51 14.74 19.19
N GLY A 90 11.12 14.70 20.47
CA GLY A 90 10.85 15.90 21.27
C GLY A 90 9.66 16.72 20.76
N TYR A 91 8.67 16.08 20.15
CA TYR A 91 7.45 16.73 19.69
C TYR A 91 6.36 16.64 20.74
N ASP A 92 5.67 17.74 21.02
CA ASP A 92 4.35 17.69 21.64
C ASP A 92 3.28 17.29 20.59
N LEU A 93 2.04 17.08 21.06
CA LEU A 93 0.95 16.62 20.20
C LEU A 93 0.54 17.69 19.15
N ALA A 94 0.58 18.97 19.52
CA ALA A 94 0.22 20.06 18.63
C ALA A 94 1.25 20.22 17.49
N LYS A 95 2.54 20.04 17.81
CA LYS A 95 3.62 20.04 16.84
C LYS A 95 3.54 18.84 15.90
N LEU A 96 3.18 17.66 16.39
CA LEU A 96 2.93 16.50 15.52
C LEU A 96 1.76 16.79 14.57
N LEU A 97 0.64 17.28 15.09
CA LEU A 97 -0.53 17.65 14.28
C LEU A 97 -0.16 18.62 13.16
N ALA A 98 0.53 19.72 13.49
CA ALA A 98 0.94 20.72 12.50
C ALA A 98 1.80 20.11 11.38
N ARG A 99 2.68 19.15 11.71
CA ARG A 99 3.50 18.44 10.72
C ARG A 99 2.69 17.46 9.88
N VAL A 100 1.72 16.76 10.47
CA VAL A 100 0.80 15.87 9.73
C VAL A 100 -0.03 16.68 8.74
N THR A 101 -0.60 17.81 9.16
CA THR A 101 -1.34 18.72 8.27
C THR A 101 -0.46 19.29 7.16
N ALA A 102 0.77 19.68 7.48
CA ALA A 102 1.73 20.15 6.46
C ALA A 102 2.11 19.05 5.45
N ALA A 103 2.03 17.78 5.85
CA ALA A 103 2.22 16.62 4.98
C ALA A 103 0.94 16.19 4.22
N GLY A 104 -0.14 16.98 4.30
CA GLY A 104 -1.41 16.73 3.60
C GLY A 104 -2.37 15.80 4.34
N GLY A 105 -2.09 15.44 5.60
CA GLY A 105 -3.00 14.65 6.43
C GLY A 105 -4.14 15.48 7.01
N ASP A 106 -5.33 14.87 7.09
CA ASP A 106 -6.52 15.43 7.72
C ASP A 106 -6.90 14.58 8.94
N ILE A 107 -6.22 14.85 10.06
CA ILE A 107 -6.46 14.19 11.36
C ILE A 107 -6.76 15.26 12.40
N ALA A 108 -7.90 15.15 13.09
CA ALA A 108 -8.19 16.01 14.23
C ALA A 108 -7.30 15.68 15.45
N ILE A 109 -6.94 16.69 16.25
CA ILE A 109 -6.08 16.51 17.43
C ILE A 109 -6.61 15.45 18.42
N GLY A 110 -7.94 15.37 18.60
CA GLY A 110 -8.57 14.37 19.45
C GLY A 110 -8.45 12.95 18.89
N THR A 111 -8.39 12.79 17.57
CA THR A 111 -8.11 11.50 16.94
C THR A 111 -6.63 11.14 17.11
N LEU A 112 -5.72 12.09 16.96
CA LEU A 112 -4.29 11.86 17.21
C LEU A 112 -4.01 11.48 18.68
N PHE A 113 -4.73 12.08 19.63
CA PHE A 113 -4.66 11.70 21.04
C PHE A 113 -5.17 10.28 21.29
N ARG A 114 -6.33 9.92 20.74
CA ARG A 114 -6.89 8.56 20.85
C ARG A 114 -6.02 7.53 20.16
N LEU A 115 -5.41 7.90 19.03
CA LEU A 115 -4.43 7.09 18.31
C LEU A 115 -3.35 6.66 19.29
N GLU A 116 -2.66 7.60 19.96
CA GLU A 116 -1.55 7.30 20.88
C GLU A 116 -1.91 6.41 22.10
N GLN A 117 -3.21 6.20 22.35
CA GLN A 117 -3.73 5.35 23.42
C GLN A 117 -4.17 3.96 22.96
N SER A 118 -4.18 3.71 21.65
CA SER A 118 -4.72 2.47 21.08
C SER A 118 -3.60 1.59 20.54
N ASP A 119 -3.67 0.28 20.81
CA ASP A 119 -2.73 -0.71 20.24
C ASP A 119 -2.93 -0.88 18.72
N SER A 120 -4.13 -0.61 18.23
CA SER A 120 -4.49 -0.68 16.83
C SER A 120 -5.61 0.32 16.54
N MET A 121 -5.32 1.33 15.71
CA MET A 121 -6.31 2.27 15.22
C MET A 121 -6.33 2.26 13.69
N PRO A 122 -7.51 2.06 13.07
CA PRO A 122 -7.64 2.15 11.62
C PRO A 122 -7.49 3.62 11.17
N LEU A 123 -6.56 3.88 10.26
CA LEU A 123 -6.40 5.17 9.58
C LEU A 123 -6.48 4.99 8.07
N SER A 124 -6.99 6.00 7.37
CA SER A 124 -6.89 6.05 5.91
C SER A 124 -5.42 6.12 5.49
N GLN A 125 -5.11 5.54 4.34
CA GLN A 125 -3.77 5.59 3.76
C GLN A 125 -3.17 7.01 3.68
N PRO A 126 -3.89 8.07 3.22
CA PRO A 126 -3.33 9.43 3.22
C PRO A 126 -2.89 9.91 4.62
N ASN A 127 -3.68 9.59 5.64
CA ASN A 127 -3.40 9.97 7.03
C ASN A 127 -2.22 9.19 7.61
N ALA A 128 -2.10 7.90 7.27
CA ALA A 128 -0.95 7.08 7.64
C ALA A 128 0.34 7.58 6.96
N SER A 129 0.30 7.86 5.65
CA SER A 129 1.45 8.40 4.91
C SER A 129 1.89 9.77 5.46
N ALA A 130 0.93 10.64 5.79
CA ALA A 130 1.21 11.93 6.42
C ALA A 130 1.85 11.78 7.81
N LEU A 131 1.42 10.81 8.62
CA LEU A 131 2.06 10.48 9.90
C LEU A 131 3.50 10.00 9.72
N VAL A 132 3.75 9.11 8.75
CA VAL A 132 5.08 8.61 8.41
C VAL A 132 6.00 9.76 8.01
N ALA A 133 5.52 10.67 7.14
CA ALA A 133 6.27 11.85 6.70
C ALA A 133 6.51 12.83 7.86
N ALA A 134 5.51 13.09 8.69
CA ALA A 134 5.60 14.00 9.83
C ALA A 134 6.64 13.53 10.87
N LEU A 135 6.70 12.23 11.13
CA LEU A 135 7.63 11.59 12.07
C LEU A 135 8.99 11.25 11.45
N GLY A 136 9.12 11.30 10.11
CA GLY A 136 10.34 10.95 9.41
C GLY A 136 10.70 9.46 9.49
N THR A 137 9.69 8.59 9.53
CA THR A 137 9.88 7.13 9.71
C THR A 137 9.46 6.36 8.45
N ASN A 138 9.18 5.05 8.59
CA ASN A 138 8.60 4.17 7.58
C ASN A 138 7.26 3.63 8.11
N LEU A 139 6.34 3.29 7.21
CA LEU A 139 5.01 2.78 7.60
C LEU A 139 5.08 1.52 8.49
N SER A 140 5.95 0.56 8.15
CA SER A 140 6.14 -0.67 8.92
C SER A 140 6.58 -0.47 10.38
N ALA A 141 7.18 0.68 10.70
CA ALA A 141 7.54 1.03 12.07
C ALA A 141 6.34 1.50 12.90
N LEU A 142 5.24 1.90 12.25
CA LEU A 142 4.02 2.39 12.87
C LEU A 142 2.87 1.39 12.79
N GLU A 143 2.92 0.43 11.87
CA GLU A 143 1.85 -0.57 11.73
C GLU A 143 1.66 -1.36 13.03
N ALA A 144 0.39 -1.53 13.39
CA ALA A 144 0.00 -2.51 14.39
C ALA A 144 0.48 -3.88 13.94
N ALA A 145 0.90 -4.71 14.91
CA ALA A 145 1.08 -6.11 14.62
C ALA A 145 -0.26 -6.62 14.06
N VAL A 146 -0.23 -7.17 12.84
CA VAL A 146 -1.38 -7.90 12.33
C VAL A 146 -1.51 -9.07 13.28
N ASP A 147 -2.54 -9.04 14.13
CA ASP A 147 -2.94 -10.21 14.88
C ASP A 147 -3.52 -11.15 13.83
N ILE A 148 -2.64 -11.94 13.21
CA ILE A 148 -3.04 -12.91 12.20
C ILE A 148 -3.92 -13.88 12.98
N ASP A 149 -5.22 -13.83 12.74
CA ASP A 149 -6.14 -14.82 13.28
C ASP A 149 -5.84 -16.17 12.62
N LEU A 150 -4.85 -16.86 13.19
CA LEU A 150 -4.50 -18.23 12.85
C LEU A 150 -5.59 -19.20 13.33
N GLY A 151 -6.65 -18.75 14.00
CA GLY A 151 -7.73 -19.59 14.52
C GLY A 151 -8.41 -20.38 13.41
N ALA A 152 -8.76 -19.73 12.29
CA ALA A 152 -9.34 -20.41 11.14
C ALA A 152 -8.37 -21.42 10.48
N ILE A 153 -7.09 -21.08 10.43
CA ILE A 153 -6.04 -21.94 9.84
C ILE A 153 -5.81 -23.16 10.74
N ARG A 154 -5.63 -22.95 12.04
CA ARG A 154 -5.47 -24.03 13.02
C ARG A 154 -6.69 -24.94 13.05
N ALA A 155 -7.90 -24.36 13.05
CA ALA A 155 -9.13 -25.13 12.96
C ALA A 155 -9.19 -26.00 11.69
N PHE A 156 -8.66 -25.53 10.57
CA PHE A 156 -8.55 -26.33 9.35
C PHE A 156 -7.45 -27.41 9.43
N LEU A 157 -6.27 -27.08 9.94
CA LEU A 157 -5.18 -28.05 10.14
C LEU A 157 -5.56 -29.15 11.14
N ASP A 158 -6.45 -28.85 12.08
CA ASP A 158 -7.03 -29.83 13.01
C ASP A 158 -8.28 -30.54 12.45
N SER A 159 -8.70 -30.23 11.22
CA SER A 159 -9.96 -30.74 10.64
C SER A 159 -9.79 -32.08 9.92
N PRO A 160 -10.80 -32.97 9.92
CA PRO A 160 -10.75 -34.23 9.17
C PRO A 160 -10.41 -34.07 7.68
N ALA A 161 -10.89 -32.99 7.06
CA ALA A 161 -10.63 -32.72 5.64
C ALA A 161 -9.13 -32.57 5.33
N PHE A 162 -8.37 -31.96 6.24
CA PHE A 162 -6.93 -31.84 6.09
C PHE A 162 -6.24 -33.21 6.22
N TYR A 163 -6.63 -34.00 7.22
CA TYR A 163 -6.10 -35.35 7.44
C TYR A 163 -6.39 -36.24 6.23
N ASP A 164 -7.63 -36.24 5.72
CA ASP A 164 -8.04 -37.02 4.56
C ASP A 164 -7.21 -36.67 3.31
N LEU A 165 -6.91 -35.38 3.09
CA LEU A 165 -6.08 -34.92 1.97
C LEU A 165 -4.64 -35.43 2.07
N VAL A 166 -4.02 -35.28 3.24
CA VAL A 166 -2.63 -35.70 3.47
C VAL A 166 -2.52 -37.22 3.42
N ASP A 167 -3.44 -37.95 4.06
CA ASP A 167 -3.43 -39.41 4.13
C ASP A 167 -3.68 -40.04 2.75
N SER A 168 -4.59 -39.47 1.96
CA SER A 168 -4.83 -39.92 0.58
C SER A 168 -3.57 -39.75 -0.28
N TRP A 169 -2.92 -38.59 -0.21
CA TRP A 169 -1.69 -38.32 -0.97
C TRP A 169 -0.52 -39.18 -0.51
N ALA A 170 -0.34 -39.36 0.81
CA ALA A 170 0.73 -40.16 1.39
C ALA A 170 0.59 -41.64 1.02
N ALA A 171 -0.63 -42.18 1.02
CA ALA A 171 -0.92 -43.54 0.57
C ALA A 171 -0.59 -43.74 -0.91
N GLU A 172 -0.93 -42.77 -1.78
CA GLU A 172 -0.62 -42.82 -3.21
C GLU A 172 0.90 -42.84 -3.47
N HIS A 173 1.66 -42.08 -2.69
CA HIS A 173 3.11 -41.91 -2.87
C HIS A 173 3.98 -42.79 -1.96
N GLN A 174 3.36 -43.72 -1.20
CA GLN A 174 4.04 -44.61 -0.24
C GLN A 174 4.91 -43.86 0.77
N ARG A 175 4.38 -42.75 1.31
CA ARG A 175 5.02 -41.91 2.34
C ARG A 175 4.32 -42.10 3.69
N GLU A 176 5.04 -41.80 4.77
CA GLU A 176 4.46 -41.75 6.11
C GLU A 176 3.61 -40.50 6.28
N SER A 177 2.31 -40.66 6.57
CA SER A 177 1.36 -39.56 6.71
C SER A 177 1.81 -38.48 7.70
N ASP A 178 2.35 -38.88 8.85
CA ASP A 178 2.73 -37.94 9.90
C ASP A 178 3.92 -37.05 9.49
N GLU A 179 4.86 -37.58 8.70
CA GLU A 179 5.98 -36.81 8.14
C GLU A 179 5.48 -35.77 7.15
N VAL A 180 4.59 -36.18 6.23
CA VAL A 180 4.00 -35.29 5.22
C VAL A 180 3.17 -34.21 5.90
N ARG A 181 2.38 -34.58 6.92
CA ARG A 181 1.53 -33.64 7.67
C ARG A 181 2.35 -32.53 8.32
N SER A 182 3.43 -32.90 9.03
CA SER A 182 4.31 -31.92 9.69
C SER A 182 4.92 -30.92 8.69
N VAL A 183 5.38 -31.40 7.53
CA VAL A 183 5.95 -30.54 6.47
C VAL A 183 4.89 -29.62 5.86
N VAL A 184 3.68 -30.13 5.63
CA VAL A 184 2.59 -29.33 5.06
C VAL A 184 2.10 -28.27 6.05
N GLU A 185 1.92 -28.62 7.34
CA GLU A 185 1.55 -27.66 8.40
C GLU A 185 2.53 -26.49 8.48
N GLU A 186 3.83 -26.80 8.52
CA GLU A 186 4.89 -25.78 8.57
C GLU A 186 4.81 -24.84 7.35
N ARG A 187 4.64 -25.40 6.15
CA ARG A 187 4.57 -24.62 4.90
C ARG A 187 3.28 -23.81 4.78
N VAL A 188 2.13 -24.33 5.22
CA VAL A 188 0.86 -23.60 5.24
C VAL A 188 0.98 -22.38 6.16
N LEU A 189 1.51 -22.57 7.38
CA LEU A 189 1.70 -21.47 8.33
C LEU A 189 2.69 -20.41 7.81
N ALA A 190 3.76 -20.82 7.13
CA ALA A 190 4.73 -19.90 6.54
C ALA A 190 4.17 -19.09 5.36
N LEU A 191 3.36 -19.71 4.50
CA LEU A 191 2.77 -19.05 3.32
C LEU A 191 1.66 -18.05 3.70
N GLN A 192 0.87 -18.37 4.71
CA GLN A 192 -0.32 -17.57 5.08
C GLN A 192 -0.02 -16.38 5.99
N TYR A 193 1.23 -16.18 6.41
CA TYR A 193 1.67 -14.94 7.07
C TYR A 193 1.43 -13.67 6.21
N ARG A 194 1.05 -13.82 4.93
CA ARG A 194 0.92 -12.73 3.95
C ARG A 194 -0.47 -12.56 3.33
N ALA A 195 -1.45 -13.39 3.67
CA ALA A 195 -2.76 -13.38 3.02
C ALA A 195 -3.88 -13.00 4.01
N GLU A 196 -4.71 -12.02 3.64
CA GLU A 196 -5.92 -11.65 4.37
C GLU A 196 -7.14 -12.44 3.84
N GLY A 197 -8.06 -12.84 4.72
CA GLY A 197 -9.36 -13.42 4.31
C GLY A 197 -9.31 -14.89 3.89
N VAL A 198 -8.72 -15.75 4.72
CA VAL A 198 -8.52 -17.16 4.41
C VAL A 198 -9.81 -17.98 4.53
N THR A 199 -10.20 -18.68 3.46
CA THR A 199 -11.32 -19.64 3.45
C THR A 199 -10.82 -21.09 3.44
N THR A 200 -11.68 -22.04 3.84
CA THR A 200 -11.38 -23.49 3.79
C THR A 200 -11.00 -23.96 2.39
N ASP A 201 -11.68 -23.46 1.35
CA ASP A 201 -11.39 -23.82 -0.05
C ASP A 201 -10.00 -23.30 -0.49
N HIS A 202 -9.65 -22.09 -0.02
CA HIS A 202 -8.32 -21.52 -0.27
C HIS A 202 -7.23 -22.34 0.41
N LEU A 203 -7.42 -22.71 1.68
CA LEU A 203 -6.49 -23.57 2.42
C LEU A 203 -6.33 -24.95 1.79
N THR A 204 -7.43 -25.54 1.32
CA THR A 204 -7.41 -26.81 0.57
C THR A 204 -6.55 -26.69 -0.69
N THR A 205 -6.71 -25.60 -1.44
CA THR A 205 -5.92 -25.33 -2.66
C THR A 205 -4.43 -25.18 -2.36
N ILE A 206 -4.09 -24.48 -1.27
CA ILE A 206 -2.71 -24.31 -0.82
C ILE A 206 -2.10 -25.65 -0.43
N VAL A 207 -2.80 -26.45 0.39
CA VAL A 207 -2.34 -27.79 0.79
C VAL A 207 -2.10 -28.66 -0.43
N GLN A 208 -3.02 -28.70 -1.39
CA GLN A 208 -2.83 -29.46 -2.63
C GLN A 208 -1.62 -28.98 -3.44
N THR A 209 -1.38 -27.67 -3.47
CA THR A 209 -0.21 -27.10 -4.16
C THR A 209 1.09 -27.47 -3.45
N ILE A 210 1.11 -27.46 -2.11
CA ILE A 210 2.26 -27.91 -1.32
C ILE A 210 2.50 -29.40 -1.57
N LEU A 211 1.47 -30.24 -1.51
CA LEU A 211 1.57 -31.69 -1.76
C LEU A 211 2.12 -31.98 -3.16
N ARG A 212 1.62 -31.30 -4.20
CA ARG A 212 2.18 -31.41 -5.57
C ARG A 212 3.66 -31.01 -5.64
N SER A 213 4.09 -30.03 -4.85
CA SER A 213 5.50 -29.62 -4.80
C SER A 213 6.43 -30.63 -4.13
N LEU A 214 5.85 -31.62 -3.42
CA LEU A 214 6.58 -32.72 -2.79
C LEU A 214 6.65 -33.97 -3.69
N GLU A 215 6.04 -33.93 -4.87
CA GLU A 215 6.17 -34.99 -5.88
C GLU A 215 7.64 -35.07 -6.35
N PRO A 216 8.24 -36.28 -6.38
CA PRO A 216 9.63 -36.50 -6.78
C PRO A 216 9.88 -36.40 -8.29
#